data_AF-A0A8J3RH13-F1
#
_entry.id   AF-A0A8J3RH13-F1
#
_cell.length_a   1.000
_cell.length_b   1.000
_cell.length_c   1.000
_cell.angle_alpha   90.00
_cell.angle_beta   90.00
_cell.angle_gamma   90.00
#
_symmetry.space_group_name_H-M   'P 1'
#
loop_
_entity.id
_entity.type
_entity.pdbx_description
1 polymer ?
#
loop_
_entity_poly.entity_id
_entity_poly.type
_entity_poly.pdbx_seq_one_letter_code
_entity_poly.pdbx_strand_id
1 'polypeptide(L)'
;MHYLELSCRALLALVFTVSAAGKARNTASWRSFTRSLTDLGIAARWAPPAAVTVTAAEALTAASLVWAPSARIGYMLAAGMLLIFTTVIWRTVRREATVRCACFGPSGAPMSRRHLFRNGLLLAVTAGGWALARPGGAHEAAGVAIALGAAFTAGMLVVRFDDLAALVAGPPRTRRESAR
;
A
#
# COMPACT_ATOMS: atom_id res chain seq x y z
N MET A 1 15.66 18.48 7.61
CA MET A 1 15.04 17.42 8.43
C MET A 1 13.51 17.44 8.31
N HIS A 2 12.83 18.56 8.61
CA HIS A 2 11.36 18.65 8.55
C HIS A 2 10.76 18.38 7.15
N TYR A 3 11.39 18.85 6.06
CA TYR A 3 10.92 18.56 4.69
C TYR A 3 10.99 17.07 4.31
N LEU A 4 11.97 16.34 4.84
CA LEU A 4 12.10 14.91 4.60
C LEU A 4 10.98 14.14 5.33
N GLU A 5 10.73 14.48 6.59
CA GLU A 5 9.58 13.94 7.35
C GLU A 5 8.26 14.22 6.64
N LEU A 6 8.04 15.47 6.21
CA LEU A 6 6.85 15.86 5.45
C LEU A 6 6.70 15.02 4.17
N SER A 7 7.80 14.77 3.46
CA SER A 7 7.80 13.95 2.24
C SER A 7 7.45 12.50 2.56
N CYS A 8 8.04 11.91 3.61
CA CYS A 8 7.71 10.55 4.08
C CYS A 8 6.23 10.43 4.46
N ARG A 9 5.72 11.41 5.20
CA ARG A 9 4.32 11.48 5.64
C ARG A 9 3.35 11.58 4.48
N ALA A 10 3.61 12.49 3.55
CA ALA A 10 2.79 12.71 2.37
C ALA A 10 2.80 11.47 1.45
N LEU A 11 3.96 10.82 1.29
CA LEU A 11 4.09 9.58 0.53
C LEU A 11 3.20 8.48 1.10
N LEU A 12 3.31 8.23 2.41
CA LEU A 12 2.53 7.18 3.08
C LEU A 12 1.03 7.51 3.05
N ALA A 13 0.65 8.75 3.34
CA ALA A 13 -0.74 9.20 3.29
C ALA A 13 -1.34 8.98 1.89
N LEU A 14 -0.60 9.33 0.83
CA LEU A 14 -1.03 9.11 -0.55
C LEU A 14 -1.22 7.61 -0.84
N VAL A 15 -0.26 6.77 -0.48
CA VAL A 15 -0.32 5.32 -0.73
C VAL A 15 -1.53 4.68 -0.02
N PHE A 16 -1.73 4.99 1.27
CA PHE A 16 -2.89 4.47 2.02
C PHE A 16 -4.21 5.01 1.48
N THR A 17 -4.26 6.29 1.08
CA THR A 17 -5.46 6.89 0.46
C THR A 17 -5.81 6.22 -0.85
N VAL A 18 -4.84 6.01 -1.74
CA VAL A 18 -5.05 5.32 -3.03
C VAL A 18 -5.47 3.87 -2.81
N SER A 19 -4.88 3.19 -1.82
CA SER A 19 -5.24 1.82 -1.44
C SER A 19 -6.71 1.72 -0.96
N ALA A 20 -7.13 2.62 -0.08
CA ALA A 20 -8.50 2.67 0.43
C ALA A 20 -9.50 3.05 -0.68
N ALA A 21 -9.19 4.09 -1.46
CA ALA A 21 -10.02 4.54 -2.57
C ALA A 21 -10.17 3.45 -3.64
N GLY A 22 -9.10 2.70 -3.95
CA GLY A 22 -9.13 1.60 -4.91
C GLY A 22 -10.12 0.49 -4.53
N LYS A 23 -10.29 0.23 -3.22
CA LYS A 23 -11.24 -0.78 -2.69
C LYS A 23 -12.67 -0.26 -2.66
N ALA A 24 -12.86 1.02 -2.32
CA ALA A 24 -14.18 1.64 -2.17
C ALA A 24 -14.74 2.22 -3.49
N ARG A 25 -13.95 2.30 -4.56
CA ARG A 25 -14.31 3.00 -5.81
C ARG A 25 -15.61 2.52 -6.45
N ASN A 26 -15.85 1.21 -6.46
CA ASN A 26 -17.08 0.63 -7.00
C ASN A 26 -17.33 -0.78 -6.42
N THR A 27 -18.54 -1.27 -6.63
CA THR A 27 -18.99 -2.58 -6.14
C THR A 27 -18.15 -3.75 -6.69
N ALA A 28 -17.61 -3.65 -7.90
CA ALA A 28 -16.78 -4.69 -8.49
C ALA A 28 -15.42 -4.80 -7.80
N SER A 29 -14.76 -3.67 -7.54
CA SER A 29 -13.52 -3.60 -6.75
C SER A 29 -13.72 -4.16 -5.35
N TRP A 30 -14.82 -3.79 -4.69
CA TRP A 30 -15.16 -4.27 -3.35
C TRP A 30 -15.36 -5.80 -3.31
N ARG A 31 -16.11 -6.34 -4.27
CA ARG A 31 -16.31 -7.80 -4.41
C ARG A 31 -15.01 -8.52 -4.72
N SER A 32 -14.16 -7.95 -5.58
CA SER A 32 -12.84 -8.51 -5.88
C SER A 32 -11.97 -8.59 -4.63
N PHE A 33 -11.93 -7.52 -3.82
CA PHE A 33 -11.17 -7.50 -2.57
C PHE A 33 -11.71 -8.53 -1.57
N THR A 34 -13.03 -8.59 -1.40
CA THR A 34 -13.67 -9.57 -0.51
C THR A 34 -13.39 -11.01 -0.95
N ARG A 35 -13.37 -11.28 -2.26
CA ARG A 35 -12.98 -12.59 -2.81
C ARG A 35 -11.51 -12.91 -2.56
N SER A 36 -10.62 -11.92 -2.69
CA SER A 36 -9.21 -12.13 -2.33
C SER A 36 -9.04 -12.51 -0.86
N LEU A 37 -9.87 -11.98 0.05
CA LEU A 37 -9.85 -12.40 1.46
C LEU A 37 -10.29 -13.86 1.63
N THR A 38 -11.28 -14.33 0.86
CA THR A 38 -11.66 -15.75 0.88
C THR A 38 -10.58 -16.65 0.30
N ASP A 39 -9.89 -16.21 -0.76
CA ASP A 39 -8.77 -16.94 -1.37
C ASP A 39 -7.56 -17.03 -0.42
N LEU A 40 -7.43 -16.07 0.51
CA LEU A 40 -6.44 -16.07 1.60
C LEU A 40 -6.84 -17.00 2.77
N GLY A 41 -8.01 -17.64 2.71
CA GLY A 41 -8.50 -18.57 3.72
C GLY A 41 -9.37 -17.94 4.81
N ILE A 42 -9.80 -16.68 4.66
CA ILE A 42 -10.80 -16.09 5.55
C ILE A 42 -12.17 -16.67 5.19
N ALA A 43 -12.88 -17.23 6.17
CA ALA A 43 -14.20 -17.81 5.93
C ALA A 43 -15.14 -16.76 5.30
N ALA A 44 -15.98 -17.17 4.35
CA ALA A 44 -16.84 -16.27 3.59
C ALA A 44 -17.71 -15.34 4.46
N ARG A 45 -18.17 -15.83 5.63
CA ARG A 45 -18.91 -15.03 6.62
C ARG A 45 -18.11 -13.86 7.22
N TRP A 46 -16.79 -13.99 7.29
CA TRP A 46 -15.87 -12.99 7.86
C TRP A 46 -15.21 -12.11 6.80
N ALA A 47 -15.30 -12.46 5.51
CA ALA A 47 -14.65 -11.69 4.45
C ALA A 47 -15.22 -10.26 4.32
N PRO A 48 -16.55 -10.01 4.31
CA PRO A 48 -17.08 -8.65 4.28
C PRO A 48 -16.69 -7.78 5.49
N PRO A 49 -16.85 -8.22 6.76
CA PRO A 49 -16.43 -7.39 7.90
C PRO A 49 -14.91 -7.18 7.90
N ALA A 50 -14.10 -8.19 7.56
CA ALA A 50 -12.66 -8.01 7.43
C ALA A 50 -12.30 -6.98 6.35
N ALA A 51 -13.01 -6.98 5.21
CA ALA A 51 -12.82 -5.98 4.17
C ALA A 51 -13.11 -4.56 4.65
N VAL A 52 -14.20 -4.38 5.42
CA VAL A 52 -14.54 -3.09 6.06
C VAL A 52 -13.47 -2.68 7.05
N THR A 53 -13.05 -3.58 7.94
CA THR A 53 -12.03 -3.28 8.95
C THR A 53 -10.71 -2.86 8.30
N VAL A 54 -10.24 -3.57 7.28
CA VAL A 54 -8.99 -3.22 6.58
C VAL A 54 -9.12 -1.87 5.89
N THR A 55 -10.21 -1.64 5.15
CA THR A 55 -10.41 -0.38 4.42
C THR A 55 -10.54 0.81 5.38
N ALA A 56 -11.23 0.63 6.51
CA ALA A 56 -11.33 1.63 7.57
C ALA A 56 -9.98 1.90 8.23
N ALA A 57 -9.18 0.87 8.50
CA ALA A 57 -7.84 1.02 9.05
C ALA A 57 -6.90 1.77 8.10
N GLU A 58 -6.97 1.50 6.79
CA GLU A 58 -6.21 2.25 5.77
C GLU A 58 -6.60 3.73 5.75
N ALA A 59 -7.90 4.03 5.75
CA ALA A 59 -8.41 5.40 5.78
C ALA A 59 -8.02 6.14 7.07
N LEU A 60 -8.14 5.48 8.22
CA LEU A 60 -7.75 6.04 9.52
C LEU A 60 -6.24 6.30 9.58
N THR A 61 -5.42 5.42 9.01
CA THR A 61 -3.97 5.59 8.91
C THR A 61 -3.65 6.82 8.07
N ALA A 62 -4.28 6.96 6.89
CA ALA A 62 -4.09 8.13 6.03
C ALA A 62 -4.51 9.43 6.73
N ALA A 63 -5.69 9.46 7.38
CA ALA A 63 -6.16 10.61 8.13
C ALA A 63 -5.20 10.99 9.28
N SER A 64 -4.70 9.99 10.02
CA SER A 64 -3.75 10.19 11.12
C SER A 64 -2.39 10.67 10.67
N LEU A 65 -1.97 10.33 9.43
CA LEU A 65 -0.75 10.85 8.84
C LEU A 65 -0.91 12.30 8.36
N VAL A 66 -2.09 12.68 7.86
CA VAL A 66 -2.36 14.06 7.43
C VAL A 66 -2.48 15.01 8.63
N TRP A 67 -3.10 14.54 9.71
CA TRP A 67 -3.29 15.34 10.92
C TRP A 67 -1.97 15.45 11.72
N ALA A 68 -1.28 16.58 11.59
CA ALA A 68 0.07 16.76 12.15
C ALA A 68 0.22 16.41 13.65
N PRO A 69 -0.72 16.77 14.55
CA PRO A 69 -0.66 16.36 15.95
C PRO A 69 -0.63 14.84 16.20
N SER A 70 -1.15 14.03 15.28
CA SER A 70 -1.21 12.56 15.40
C SER A 70 -0.23 11.85 14.46
N ALA A 71 0.71 12.56 13.84
CA ALA A 71 1.64 12.00 12.86
C ALA A 71 2.40 10.76 13.38
N ARG A 72 2.86 10.76 14.64
CA ARG A 72 3.52 9.59 15.25
C ARG A 72 2.59 8.37 15.34
N ILE A 73 1.32 8.59 15.69
CA ILE A 73 0.31 7.54 15.71
C ILE A 73 0.06 7.04 14.28
N GLY A 74 -0.02 7.96 13.31
CA GLY A 74 -0.12 7.63 11.89
C GLY A 74 1.02 6.71 11.41
N TYR A 75 2.26 7.02 11.76
CA TYR A 75 3.41 6.16 11.43
C TYR A 75 3.35 4.79 12.12
N MET A 76 2.90 4.71 13.39
CA MET A 76 2.73 3.42 14.08
C MET A 76 1.64 2.57 13.42
N LEU A 77 0.51 3.17 13.06
CA LEU A 77 -0.56 2.50 12.32
C LEU A 77 -0.07 2.02 10.94
N ALA A 78 0.67 2.87 10.23
CA ALA A 78 1.28 2.53 8.96
C ALA A 78 2.23 1.34 9.08
N ALA A 79 3.11 1.33 10.09
CA ALA A 79 4.02 0.22 10.35
C ALA A 79 3.25 -1.07 10.63
N GLY A 80 2.23 -1.03 11.50
CA GLY A 80 1.39 -2.19 11.82
C GLY A 80 0.69 -2.76 10.58
N MET A 81 0.05 -1.90 9.79
CA MET A 81 -0.60 -2.31 8.53
C MET A 81 0.41 -2.90 7.54
N LEU A 82 1.56 -2.25 7.34
CA LEU A 82 2.59 -2.73 6.44
C LEU A 82 3.16 -4.09 6.88
N LEU A 83 3.36 -4.31 8.18
CA LEU A 83 3.80 -5.60 8.73
C LEU A 83 2.75 -6.70 8.53
N ILE A 84 1.48 -6.41 8.76
CA ILE A 84 0.38 -7.34 8.51
C ILE A 84 0.34 -7.71 7.02
N PHE A 85 0.34 -6.73 6.12
CA PHE A 85 0.33 -6.96 4.68
C PHE A 85 1.57 -7.74 4.22
N THR A 86 2.75 -7.41 4.75
CA THR A 86 4.00 -8.12 4.44
C THR A 86 3.92 -9.58 4.88
N THR A 87 3.37 -9.85 6.07
CA THR A 87 3.18 -11.21 6.58
C THR A 87 2.21 -12.01 5.71
N VAL A 88 1.09 -11.40 5.31
CA VAL A 88 0.11 -12.03 4.41
C VAL A 88 0.76 -12.36 3.07
N ILE A 89 1.42 -11.39 2.42
CA ILE A 89 2.11 -11.59 1.14
C ILE A 89 3.16 -12.69 1.26
N TRP A 90 3.98 -12.67 2.32
CA TRP A 90 5.02 -13.67 2.54
C TRP A 90 4.45 -15.07 2.70
N ARG A 91 3.36 -15.24 3.47
CA ARG A 91 2.68 -16.53 3.63
C ARG A 91 2.09 -17.02 2.30
N THR A 92 1.46 -16.14 1.53
CA THR A 92 0.89 -16.48 0.22
C THR A 92 1.97 -16.92 -0.76
N VAL A 93 3.07 -16.17 -0.86
CA VAL A 93 4.21 -16.50 -1.72
C VAL A 93 4.86 -17.81 -1.30
N ARG A 94 5.01 -18.06 0.02
CA ARG A 94 5.57 -19.33 0.53
C ARG A 94 4.68 -20.54 0.28
N ARG A 95 3.37 -20.34 0.19
CA ARG A 95 2.40 -21.41 -0.13
C ARG A 95 2.22 -21.62 -1.63
N GLU A 96 2.97 -20.90 -2.46
CA GLU A 96 2.82 -20.88 -3.93
C GLU A 96 1.38 -20.62 -4.40
N ALA A 97 0.58 -19.98 -3.55
CA ALA A 97 -0.81 -19.69 -3.83
C ALA A 97 -0.89 -18.49 -4.78
N THR A 98 -1.56 -18.66 -5.92
CA THR A 98 -1.78 -17.59 -6.90
C THR A 98 -2.92 -16.69 -6.47
N VAL A 99 -2.71 -15.89 -5.42
CA VAL A 99 -3.65 -14.86 -4.99
C VAL A 99 -3.24 -13.52 -5.59
N ARG A 100 -4.20 -12.74 -6.08
CA ARG A 100 -3.96 -11.40 -6.63
C ARG A 100 -3.99 -10.36 -5.51
N CYS A 101 -3.09 -9.38 -5.57
CA CYS A 101 -3.12 -8.26 -4.63
C CYS A 101 -4.22 -7.27 -5.03
N ALA A 102 -5.38 -7.33 -4.39
CA ALA A 102 -6.48 -6.40 -4.64
C ALA A 102 -6.29 -5.01 -3.97
N CYS A 103 -5.15 -4.76 -3.32
CA CYS A 103 -4.89 -3.51 -2.59
C CYS A 103 -4.96 -2.26 -3.49
N PHE A 104 -4.63 -2.38 -4.78
CA PHE A 104 -4.67 -1.27 -5.76
C PHE A 104 -5.79 -1.43 -6.81
N GLY A 105 -6.77 -2.29 -6.54
CA GLY A 105 -7.93 -2.52 -7.41
C GLY A 105 -7.99 -3.90 -8.06
N PRO A 106 -8.98 -4.15 -8.94
CA PRO A 106 -9.34 -5.47 -9.44
C PRO A 106 -8.34 -6.07 -10.44
N SER A 107 -7.45 -5.26 -11.01
CA SER A 107 -6.44 -5.68 -12.00
C SER A 107 -5.11 -6.15 -11.40
N GLY A 108 -5.04 -6.34 -10.09
CA GLY A 108 -3.79 -6.61 -9.38
C GLY A 108 -2.99 -7.78 -9.94
N ALA A 109 -1.67 -7.58 -10.04
CA ALA A 109 -0.73 -8.63 -10.39
C ALA A 109 -0.78 -9.78 -9.36
N PRO A 110 -0.45 -11.03 -9.75
CA PRO A 110 -0.28 -12.12 -8.81
C PRO A 110 0.78 -11.74 -7.76
N MET A 111 0.49 -12.06 -6.50
CA MET A 111 1.38 -11.72 -5.39
C MET A 111 2.78 -12.28 -5.64
N SER A 112 3.76 -11.38 -5.76
CA SER A 112 5.15 -11.75 -6.04
C SER A 112 6.10 -11.16 -5.00
N ARG A 113 7.36 -11.62 -5.02
CA ARG A 113 8.44 -11.07 -4.19
C ARG A 113 8.64 -9.55 -4.37
N ARG A 114 8.17 -8.99 -5.48
CA ARG A 114 8.18 -7.54 -5.76
C ARG A 114 7.36 -6.75 -4.72
N HIS A 115 6.23 -7.28 -4.25
CA HIS A 115 5.45 -6.59 -3.22
C HIS A 115 6.13 -6.62 -1.84
N LEU A 116 6.93 -7.65 -1.54
CA LEU A 116 7.73 -7.67 -0.31
C LEU A 116 8.79 -6.57 -0.34
N PHE A 117 9.45 -6.38 -1.49
CA PHE A 117 10.41 -5.30 -1.66
C PHE A 117 9.74 -3.92 -1.50
N ARG A 118 8.61 -3.70 -2.18
CA ARG A 118 7.83 -2.45 -2.07
C ARG A 118 7.42 -2.17 -0.62
N ASN A 119 6.84 -3.15 0.08
CA ASN A 119 6.44 -2.97 1.48
C ASN A 119 7.66 -2.78 2.40
N GLY A 120 8.78 -3.44 2.14
CA GLY A 120 10.04 -3.23 2.86
C GLY A 120 10.55 -1.80 2.71
N LEU A 121 10.49 -1.24 1.50
CA LEU A 121 10.84 0.16 1.26
C LEU A 121 9.89 1.11 1.99
N LEU A 122 8.57 0.85 1.96
CA LEU A 122 7.60 1.64 2.71
C LEU A 122 7.80 1.54 4.23
N LEU A 123 8.21 0.39 4.74
CA LEU A 123 8.59 0.23 6.16
C LEU A 123 9.81 1.06 6.52
N ALA A 124 10.84 1.09 5.66
CA ALA A 124 12.00 1.94 5.86
C ALA A 124 11.63 3.44 5.85
N VAL A 125 10.75 3.86 4.94
CA VAL A 125 10.21 5.24 4.93
C VAL A 125 9.42 5.53 6.20
N THR A 126 8.63 4.57 6.68
CA THR A 126 7.83 4.70 7.90
C THR A 126 8.74 4.89 9.12
N ALA A 127 9.80 4.07 9.24
CA ALA A 127 10.77 4.18 10.32
C ALA A 127 11.54 5.50 10.28
N GLY A 128 11.99 5.92 9.08
CA GLY A 128 12.67 7.20 8.88
C GLY A 128 11.79 8.40 9.21
N GLY A 129 10.55 8.42 8.71
CA GLY A 129 9.57 9.47 9.00
C GLY A 129 9.25 9.55 10.49
N TRP A 130 9.03 8.41 11.15
CA TRP A 130 8.79 8.34 12.59
C TRP A 130 9.97 8.89 13.41
N ALA A 131 11.21 8.51 13.07
CA ALA A 131 12.41 8.99 13.76
C ALA A 131 12.62 10.51 13.59
N LEU A 132 12.17 11.07 12.47
CA LEU A 132 12.28 12.49 12.16
C LEU A 132 11.08 13.33 12.64
N ALA A 133 10.00 12.70 13.12
CA ALA A 133 8.76 13.36 13.54
C ALA A 133 8.97 14.24 14.80
N ARG A 134 9.01 15.56 14.57
CA ARG A 134 9.17 16.59 15.60
C ARG A 134 8.01 17.60 15.57
N PRO A 135 7.47 18.01 16.74
CA PRO A 135 6.50 19.10 16.81
C PRO A 135 7.17 20.44 16.46
N GLY A 136 6.48 21.27 15.69
CA GLY A 136 6.89 22.66 15.45
C GLY A 136 8.06 22.81 14.48
N GLY A 137 7.86 23.66 13.48
CA GLY A 137 8.89 24.10 12.54
C GLY A 137 8.27 25.08 11.56
N ALA A 138 8.89 26.26 11.40
CA ALA A 138 8.52 27.15 10.32
C ALA A 138 8.86 26.46 8.98
N HIS A 139 7.97 26.59 7.99
CA HIS A 139 8.18 26.01 6.67
C HIS A 139 8.08 27.11 5.63
N GLU A 140 9.15 27.29 4.86
CA GLU A 140 9.08 28.08 3.64
C GLU A 140 8.21 27.36 2.60
N ALA A 141 7.34 28.11 1.92
CA ALA A 141 6.37 27.58 0.96
C ALA A 141 7.04 26.80 -0.19
N ALA A 142 8.19 27.27 -0.67
CA ALA A 142 8.95 26.61 -1.73
C ALA A 142 9.43 25.21 -1.31
N GLY A 143 9.97 25.08 -0.09
CA GLY A 143 10.42 23.80 0.44
C GLY A 143 9.26 22.81 0.64
N VAL A 144 8.08 23.31 1.04
CA VAL A 144 6.86 22.48 1.14
C VAL A 144 6.44 21.98 -0.24
N ALA A 145 6.40 22.85 -1.24
CA ALA A 145 6.02 22.47 -2.60
C ALA A 145 6.95 21.39 -3.17
N ILE A 146 8.26 21.52 -2.99
CA ILE A 146 9.24 20.52 -3.44
C ILE A 146 9.04 19.19 -2.71
N ALA A 147 8.88 19.22 -1.39
CA ALA A 147 8.65 18.01 -0.58
C ALA A 147 7.38 17.27 -1.01
N LEU A 148 6.27 17.98 -1.19
CA LEU A 148 5.00 17.41 -1.64
C LEU A 148 5.09 16.87 -3.07
N GLY A 149 5.77 17.60 -3.97
CA GLY A 149 6.02 17.14 -5.34
C GLY A 149 6.83 15.84 -5.37
N ALA A 150 7.94 15.78 -4.62
CA ALA A 150 8.77 14.59 -4.51
C ALA A 150 7.99 13.40 -3.93
N ALA A 151 7.20 13.63 -2.86
CA ALA A 151 6.36 12.61 -2.26
C ALA A 151 5.27 12.09 -3.21
N PHE A 152 4.65 12.99 -3.98
CA PHE A 152 3.66 12.63 -4.97
C PHE A 152 4.26 11.76 -6.09
N THR A 153 5.40 12.18 -6.66
CA THR A 153 6.10 11.41 -7.68
C THR A 153 6.51 10.03 -7.17
N ALA A 154 7.15 9.96 -6.00
CA ALA A 154 7.52 8.70 -5.37
C ALA A 154 6.29 7.81 -5.08
N GLY A 155 5.18 8.40 -4.63
CA GLY A 155 3.96 7.66 -4.33
C GLY A 155 3.28 7.11 -5.56
N MET A 156 3.26 7.87 -6.65
CA MET A 156 2.77 7.37 -7.93
C MET A 156 3.65 6.24 -8.48
N LEU A 157 4.98 6.33 -8.33
CA LEU A 157 5.87 5.22 -8.67
C LEU A 157 5.61 3.96 -7.84
N VAL A 158 5.34 4.10 -6.54
CA VAL A 158 5.00 2.99 -5.65
C VAL A 158 3.65 2.36 -6.02
N VAL A 159 2.63 3.19 -6.27
CA VAL A 159 1.28 2.74 -6.65
C VAL A 159 1.30 2.03 -8.00
N ARG A 160 2.04 2.58 -8.98
CA ARG A 160 2.14 2.05 -10.34
C ARG A 160 3.30 1.06 -10.51
N PHE A 161 3.96 0.67 -9.43
CA PHE A 161 5.14 -0.18 -9.49
C PHE A 161 4.87 -1.50 -10.21
N ASP A 162 3.72 -2.10 -9.95
CA ASP A 162 3.34 -3.38 -10.57
C ASP A 162 3.02 -3.23 -12.07
N ASP A 163 2.37 -2.12 -12.48
CA ASP A 163 2.12 -1.79 -13.89
C ASP A 163 3.43 -1.57 -14.65
N LEU A 164 4.35 -0.79 -14.05
CA LEU A 164 5.68 -0.51 -14.60
C LEU A 164 6.52 -1.79 -14.70
N ALA A 165 6.49 -2.63 -13.67
CA ALA A 165 7.25 -3.86 -13.64
C ALA A 165 6.68 -4.92 -14.59
N ALA A 166 5.39 -4.86 -14.94
CA ALA A 166 4.79 -5.66 -16.01
C ALA A 166 5.20 -5.15 -17.39
N LEU A 167 5.23 -3.83 -17.59
CA LEU A 167 5.67 -3.20 -18.84
C LEU A 167 7.14 -3.56 -19.16
N VAL A 168 8.01 -3.54 -18.15
CA VAL A 168 9.44 -3.86 -18.30
C VAL A 168 9.69 -5.37 -18.45
N ALA A 169 8.90 -6.22 -17.77
CA ALA A 169 9.10 -7.68 -17.82
C ALA A 169 8.58 -8.33 -19.11
N GLY A 170 7.76 -7.63 -19.90
CA GLY A 170 7.08 -8.17 -21.08
C GLY A 170 5.91 -9.11 -20.72
N PRO A 171 5.01 -9.41 -21.68
CA PRO A 171 3.89 -10.32 -21.42
C PRO A 171 4.41 -11.69 -20.97
N PRO A 172 3.74 -12.36 -20.01
CA PRO A 172 4.12 -13.70 -19.61
C PRO A 172 4.15 -14.58 -20.87
N ARG A 173 5.29 -15.25 -21.09
CA ARG A 173 5.40 -16.30 -22.12
C ARG A 173 4.25 -17.26 -21.86
N THR A 174 3.25 -17.27 -22.73
CA THR A 174 2.20 -18.27 -22.72
C THR A 174 2.93 -19.60 -22.78
N ARG A 175 2.90 -20.35 -21.66
CA ARG A 175 3.29 -21.75 -21.67
C ARG A 175 2.29 -22.39 -22.62
N ARG A 176 2.69 -22.54 -23.88
CA ARG A 176 1.95 -23.29 -24.91
C ARG A 176 1.41 -24.53 -24.22
N GLU A 177 0.09 -24.65 -24.21
CA GLU A 177 -0.57 -25.92 -23.96
C GLU A 177 0.14 -26.95 -24.83
N SER A 178 0.92 -27.81 -24.17
CA SER A 178 1.38 -29.05 -24.77
C SER A 178 0.12 -29.89 -24.92
N ALA A 179 -0.53 -29.74 -26.06
CA ALA A 179 -1.34 -30.80 -26.63
C ALA A 179 -0.49 -32.06 -26.67
N ARG A 180 -0.85 -33.05 -25.86
CA ARG A 180 -0.85 -34.49 -26.16
C ARG A 180 -1.41 -35.26 -24.98
#